data_AF-A0A2T2RI49-F1
#
_entry.id   AF-A0A2T2RI49-F1
#
_cell.length_a   1.000
_cell.length_b   1.000
_cell.length_c   1.000
_cell.angle_alpha   90.00
_cell.angle_beta   90.00
_cell.angle_gamma   90.00
#
_symmetry.space_group_name_H-M   'P 1'
#
loop_
_entity.id
_entity.type
_entity.pdbx_description
1 polymer ?
#
loop_
_entity_poly.entity_id
_entity_poly.type
_entity_poly.pdbx_seq_one_letter_code
_entity_poly.pdbx_strand_id
1 'polypeptide(L)'
;MTADADTSTALGRVVAGPVRPARMLAAFAEAAYLSVDAPVGVVTLTTSGAIALPNAAVLRGATPPPPWREGDAAWVGRGRIVVGPLTIEPVAWWSPVPRLGRITPDGLEAGTAAVAALVPAWPDPASPAASALATQGRRLATAL
;
A
#
# COMPACT_ATOMS: atom_id res chain seq x y z
N MET A 1 -7.50 -16.30 18.47
CA MET A 1 -6.94 -17.02 17.30
C MET A 1 -5.88 -16.13 16.69
N THR A 2 -4.75 -16.68 16.25
CA THR A 2 -3.67 -15.90 15.61
C THR A 2 -3.48 -16.34 14.17
N ALA A 3 -3.22 -15.38 13.28
CA ALA A 3 -2.87 -15.62 11.89
C ALA A 3 -1.63 -14.80 11.54
N ASP A 4 -0.73 -15.42 10.77
CA ASP A 4 0.47 -14.76 10.27
C ASP A 4 0.16 -14.01 8.98
N ALA A 5 0.87 -12.91 8.72
CA ALA A 5 0.70 -12.15 7.49
C ALA A 5 2.00 -11.63 6.86
N ASP A 6 2.02 -11.61 5.53
CA ASP A 6 2.98 -10.87 4.72
C ASP A 6 2.46 -9.44 4.49
N THR A 7 3.11 -8.47 5.11
CA THR A 7 2.55 -7.11 5.24
C THR A 7 3.28 -6.11 4.36
N SER A 8 2.53 -5.26 3.67
CA SER A 8 3.11 -4.17 2.90
C SER A 8 3.86 -3.19 3.80
N THR A 9 5.06 -2.77 3.38
CA THR A 9 5.82 -1.71 4.07
C THR A 9 5.07 -0.38 4.15
N ALA A 10 4.08 -0.13 3.28
CA ALA A 10 3.21 1.04 3.36
C ALA A 10 2.41 1.10 4.67
N LEU A 11 2.13 -0.06 5.28
CA LEU A 11 1.43 -0.17 6.56
C LEU A 11 2.35 -0.04 7.77
N GLY A 12 3.68 -0.03 7.57
CA GLY A 12 4.67 -0.14 8.66
C GLY A 12 4.45 0.87 9.78
N ARG A 13 4.23 2.15 9.45
CA ARG A 13 3.97 3.21 10.44
C ARG A 13 2.64 3.03 11.18
N VAL A 14 1.61 2.52 10.52
CA VAL A 14 0.29 2.32 11.12
C VAL A 14 0.33 1.13 12.07
N VAL A 15 0.93 0.03 11.64
CA VAL A 15 1.01 -1.23 12.41
C VAL A 15 2.00 -1.12 13.58
N ALA A 16 3.17 -0.49 13.39
CA ALA A 16 4.15 -0.30 14.47
C ALA A 16 3.77 0.83 15.45
N GLY A 17 2.83 1.69 15.07
CA GLY A 17 2.41 2.85 15.85
C GLY A 17 1.57 2.51 17.09
N PRO A 18 1.04 3.55 17.78
CA PRO A 18 0.10 3.35 18.87
C PRO A 18 -1.16 2.63 18.39
N VAL A 19 -1.84 1.91 19.30
CA VAL A 19 -3.11 1.25 18.98
C VAL A 19 -4.15 2.30 18.63
N ARG A 20 -4.81 2.10 17.49
CA ARG A 20 -5.90 2.93 17.00
C ARG A 20 -7.14 2.08 16.76
N PRO A 21 -8.34 2.61 17.04
CA PRO A 21 -9.57 1.97 16.63
C PRO A 21 -9.63 1.92 15.09
N ALA A 22 -10.20 0.84 14.60
CA ALA A 22 -10.45 0.59 13.20
C ALA A 22 -11.85 0.00 13.03
N ARG A 23 -12.41 0.11 11.82
CA ARG A 23 -13.73 -0.43 11.51
C ARG A 23 -13.71 -1.14 10.17
N MET A 24 -14.37 -2.29 10.09
CA MET A 24 -14.61 -2.98 8.84
C MET A 24 -15.48 -2.12 7.93
N LEU A 25 -14.93 -1.70 6.79
CA LEU A 25 -15.65 -1.01 5.73
C LEU A 25 -16.39 -2.00 4.82
N ALA A 26 -15.76 -3.13 4.50
CA ALA A 26 -16.33 -4.16 3.66
C ALA A 26 -15.57 -5.48 3.86
N ALA A 27 -16.27 -6.60 3.70
CA ALA A 27 -15.70 -7.94 3.72
C ALA A 27 -16.22 -8.76 2.54
N PHE A 28 -15.30 -9.38 1.82
CA PHE A 28 -15.53 -10.23 0.65
C PHE A 28 -14.83 -11.58 0.88
N ALA A 29 -15.02 -12.53 -0.05
CA ALA A 29 -14.41 -13.86 0.05
C ALA A 29 -12.88 -13.81 0.18
N GLU A 30 -12.22 -12.94 -0.59
CA GLU A 30 -10.76 -12.91 -0.70
C GLU A 30 -10.11 -11.66 -0.07
N ALA A 31 -10.91 -10.69 0.35
CA ALA A 31 -10.41 -9.41 0.84
C ALA A 31 -11.38 -8.75 1.84
N ALA A 32 -10.82 -8.05 2.81
CA ALA A 32 -11.54 -7.21 3.75
C ALA A 32 -10.82 -5.87 3.92
N TYR A 33 -11.59 -4.82 4.17
CA TYR A 33 -11.08 -3.46 4.22
C TYR A 33 -11.39 -2.85 5.58
N LEU A 34 -10.37 -2.36 6.26
CA LEU A 34 -10.47 -1.68 7.55
C LEU A 34 -10.20 -0.20 7.35
N SER A 35 -11.08 0.68 7.81
CA SER A 35 -10.73 2.08 8.04
C SER A 35 -9.97 2.21 9.35
N VAL A 36 -8.89 2.99 9.33
CA VAL A 36 -8.07 3.29 10.51
C VAL A 36 -7.88 4.80 10.56
N ASP A 37 -7.96 5.38 11.75
CA ASP A 37 -7.68 6.81 11.94
C ASP A 37 -6.17 7.11 11.86
N ALA A 38 -5.61 7.08 10.65
CA ALA A 38 -4.20 7.26 10.36
C ALA A 38 -3.96 7.85 8.95
N PRO A 39 -2.76 8.40 8.65
CA PRO A 39 -2.46 8.94 7.32
C PRO A 39 -2.65 7.93 6.17
N VAL A 40 -2.35 6.66 6.41
CA VAL A 40 -2.85 5.55 5.58
C VAL A 40 -4.17 5.11 6.21
N GLY A 41 -5.27 5.65 5.68
CA GLY A 41 -6.60 5.51 6.29
C GLY A 41 -7.27 4.16 6.07
N VAL A 42 -6.69 3.28 5.24
CA VAL A 42 -7.26 1.97 4.90
C VAL A 42 -6.20 0.88 4.95
N VAL A 43 -6.47 -0.17 5.73
CA VAL A 43 -5.72 -1.43 5.76
C VAL A 43 -6.55 -2.50 5.06
N THR A 44 -5.98 -3.16 4.06
CA THR A 44 -6.63 -4.33 3.45
C THR A 44 -6.09 -5.61 4.08
N LEU A 45 -6.98 -6.54 4.40
CA LEU A 45 -6.64 -7.92 4.74
C LEU A 45 -6.98 -8.78 3.54
N THR A 46 -6.04 -9.58 3.04
CA THR A 46 -6.30 -10.45 1.87
C THR A 46 -5.89 -11.88 2.15
N THR A 47 -6.54 -12.84 1.51
CA THR A 47 -6.07 -14.23 1.50
C THR A 47 -4.79 -14.34 0.64
N SER A 48 -4.07 -15.47 0.76
CA SER A 48 -2.87 -15.74 -0.04
C SER A 48 -3.13 -15.91 -1.55
N GLY A 49 -4.38 -16.20 -1.94
CA GLY A 49 -4.78 -16.34 -3.36
C GLY A 49 -5.16 -15.02 -4.03
N ALA A 50 -5.35 -13.96 -3.24
CA ALA A 50 -5.71 -12.65 -3.73
C ALA A 50 -4.50 -11.86 -4.24
N ILE A 51 -4.77 -10.80 -5.02
CA ILE A 51 -3.76 -9.81 -5.41
C ILE A 51 -3.26 -9.08 -4.17
N ALA A 52 -1.94 -9.04 -3.98
CA ALA A 52 -1.30 -8.27 -2.91
C ALA A 52 -1.42 -6.76 -3.19
N LEU A 53 -2.41 -6.12 -2.58
CA LEU A 53 -2.62 -4.68 -2.73
C LEU A 53 -1.54 -3.85 -2.00
N PRO A 54 -1.18 -2.65 -2.47
CA PRO A 54 -0.14 -1.83 -1.87
C PRO A 54 -0.31 -1.50 -0.38
N ASN A 55 -1.52 -1.59 0.15
CA ASN A 55 -1.87 -1.36 1.55
C ASN A 55 -2.41 -2.64 2.24
N ALA A 56 -1.96 -3.82 1.80
CA ALA A 56 -2.43 -5.10 2.31
C ALA A 56 -1.53 -5.72 3.39
N ALA A 57 -2.18 -6.46 4.29
CA ALA A 57 -1.63 -7.59 5.01
C ALA A 57 -2.21 -8.88 4.41
N VAL A 58 -1.34 -9.69 3.80
CA VAL A 58 -1.72 -10.93 3.13
C VAL A 58 -1.63 -12.06 4.14
N LEU A 59 -2.76 -12.63 4.52
CA LEU A 59 -2.86 -13.72 5.49
C LEU A 59 -2.20 -14.98 4.92
N ARG A 60 -1.32 -15.59 5.70
CA ARG A 60 -0.70 -16.88 5.39
C ARG A 60 -1.65 -18.01 5.74
N GLY A 61 -1.64 -19.05 4.90
CA GLY A 61 -2.40 -20.28 5.11
C GLY A 61 -3.77 -20.27 4.44
N ALA A 62 -4.40 -21.44 4.41
CA ALA A 62 -5.71 -21.68 3.79
C ALA A 62 -6.89 -21.31 4.71
N THR A 63 -6.66 -20.53 5.76
CA THR A 63 -7.73 -20.17 6.70
C THR A 63 -8.60 -19.11 6.03
N PRO A 64 -9.86 -19.42 5.67
CA PRO A 64 -10.75 -18.39 5.21
C PRO A 64 -10.86 -17.34 6.32
N PRO A 65 -10.90 -16.05 5.97
CA PRO A 65 -11.12 -15.03 6.98
C PRO A 65 -12.39 -15.39 7.79
N PRO A 66 -12.42 -15.12 9.11
CA PRO A 66 -13.64 -15.25 9.90
C PRO A 66 -14.82 -14.56 9.19
N PRO A 67 -16.08 -14.90 9.50
CA PRO A 67 -17.24 -14.26 8.87
C PRO A 67 -17.35 -12.80 9.34
N TRP A 68 -16.50 -11.96 8.78
CA TRP A 68 -16.44 -10.52 9.00
C TRP A 68 -17.60 -9.85 8.31
N ARG A 69 -18.09 -8.79 8.95
CA ARG A 69 -19.21 -7.99 8.46
C ARG A 69 -18.81 -6.53 8.46
N GLU A 70 -19.40 -5.78 7.54
CA GLU A 70 -19.32 -4.33 7.58
C GLU A 70 -19.73 -3.82 8.97
N GLY A 71 -18.95 -2.87 9.49
CA GLY A 71 -19.14 -2.29 10.80
C GLY A 71 -18.44 -3.03 11.95
N ASP A 72 -17.89 -4.23 11.73
CA ASP A 72 -17.13 -4.96 12.74
C ASP A 72 -15.98 -4.11 13.30
N ALA A 73 -15.80 -4.18 14.62
CA ALA A 73 -14.75 -3.46 15.31
C ALA A 73 -13.38 -4.12 15.10
N ALA A 74 -12.37 -3.29 14.90
CA ALA A 74 -10.99 -3.70 14.75
C ALA A 74 -10.04 -2.73 15.47
N TRP A 75 -8.79 -3.16 15.61
CA TRP A 75 -7.71 -2.35 16.17
C TRP A 75 -6.43 -2.58 15.40
N VAL A 76 -5.66 -1.52 15.16
CA VAL A 76 -4.36 -1.60 14.48
C VAL A 76 -3.31 -0.86 15.30
N GLY A 77 -2.16 -1.48 15.50
CA GLY A 77 -1.02 -0.88 16.22
C GLY A 77 -0.26 -1.90 17.08
N ARG A 78 0.84 -1.46 17.70
CA ARG A 78 1.73 -2.30 18.53
C ARG A 78 2.15 -3.60 17.84
N GLY A 79 2.39 -3.53 16.54
CA GLY A 79 2.86 -4.65 15.73
C GLY A 79 1.77 -5.64 15.30
N ARG A 80 0.48 -5.34 15.47
CA ARG A 80 -0.60 -6.28 15.14
C ARG A 80 -1.86 -5.60 14.59
N ILE A 81 -2.70 -6.40 13.95
CA ILE A 81 -4.05 -6.03 13.53
C ILE A 81 -5.02 -7.00 14.23
N VAL A 82 -6.06 -6.50 14.87
CA VAL A 82 -7.04 -7.31 15.60
C VAL A 82 -8.42 -7.04 15.02
N VAL A 83 -9.13 -8.10 14.62
CA VAL A 83 -10.51 -8.03 14.13
C VAL A 83 -11.33 -9.10 14.85
N GLY A 84 -12.23 -8.67 15.74
CA GLY A 84 -12.96 -9.57 16.63
C GLY A 84 -12.00 -10.53 17.38
N PRO A 85 -12.15 -11.86 17.26
CA PRO A 85 -11.30 -12.85 17.95
C PRO A 85 -9.99 -13.18 17.22
N LEU A 86 -9.76 -12.63 16.02
CA LEU A 86 -8.55 -12.87 15.25
C LEU A 86 -7.51 -11.77 15.50
N THR A 87 -6.32 -12.19 15.90
CA THR A 87 -5.11 -11.35 15.92
C THR A 87 -4.25 -11.73 14.73
N ILE A 88 -3.82 -10.74 13.96
CA ILE A 88 -3.01 -10.88 12.78
C ILE A 88 -1.64 -10.28 13.08
N GLU A 89 -0.60 -11.08 12.89
CA GLU A 89 0.78 -10.71 13.19
C GLU A 89 1.60 -10.64 11.89
N PRO A 90 2.21 -9.48 11.58
CA PRO A 90 3.16 -9.37 10.49
C PRO A 90 4.39 -10.23 10.78
N VAL A 91 4.63 -11.27 9.98
CA VAL A 91 5.81 -12.14 10.09
C VAL A 91 6.83 -11.90 8.98
N ALA A 92 6.40 -11.30 7.88
CA ALA A 92 7.29 -10.81 6.84
C ALA A 92 6.76 -9.49 6.25
N TRP A 93 7.66 -8.78 5.56
CA TRP A 93 7.36 -7.49 4.97
C TRP A 93 7.73 -7.47 3.49
N TRP A 94 6.88 -6.89 2.67
CA TRP A 94 7.13 -6.69 1.24
C TRP A 94 6.94 -5.23 0.86
N SER A 95 7.77 -4.75 -0.08
CA SER A 95 7.65 -3.38 -0.60
C SER A 95 6.71 -3.37 -1.80
N PRO A 96 5.60 -2.61 -1.78
CA PRO A 96 4.73 -2.45 -2.94
C PRO A 96 5.31 -1.53 -4.00
N VAL A 97 6.35 -0.77 -3.64
CA VAL A 97 7.07 0.07 -4.59
C VAL A 97 7.87 -0.87 -5.50
N PRO A 98 7.61 -0.86 -6.83
CA PRO A 98 8.38 -1.66 -7.74
C PRO A 98 9.85 -1.27 -7.63
N ARG A 99 10.75 -2.27 -7.75
CA ARG A 99 12.19 -1.99 -7.86
C ARG A 99 12.45 -1.39 -9.23
N LEU A 100 12.30 -0.08 -9.31
CA LEU A 100 12.68 0.68 -10.49
C LEU A 100 14.20 0.59 -10.62
N GLY A 101 14.68 0.30 -11.83
CA GLY A 101 16.10 0.30 -12.13
C GLY A 101 16.73 1.68 -11.93
N ARG A 102 18.04 1.79 -12.12
CA ARG A 102 18.73 3.08 -12.07
C ARG A 102 18.08 4.03 -13.09
N ILE A 103 17.62 5.18 -12.61
CA ILE A 103 17.13 6.25 -13.49
C ILE A 103 18.36 7.00 -14.01
N THR A 104 18.51 7.04 -15.33
CA THR A 104 19.49 7.88 -16.03
C THR A 104 18.80 9.09 -16.64
N PRO A 105 19.52 10.19 -16.94
CA PRO A 105 18.95 11.32 -17.67
C PRO A 105 18.28 10.89 -18.99
N ASP A 106 19.00 10.13 -19.84
CA ASP A 106 18.48 9.64 -21.12
C ASP A 106 17.24 8.74 -20.95
N GLY A 107 17.24 7.89 -19.92
CA GLY A 107 16.11 7.02 -19.62
C GLY A 107 14.88 7.80 -19.15
N LEU A 108 15.07 8.88 -18.41
CA LEU A 108 13.98 9.78 -18.01
C LEU A 108 13.41 10.54 -19.20
N GLU A 109 14.27 11.05 -20.09
CA GLU A 109 13.83 11.74 -21.32
C GLU A 109 13.04 10.80 -22.23
N ALA A 110 13.57 9.61 -22.51
CA ALA A 110 12.90 8.59 -23.31
C ALA A 110 11.57 8.16 -22.69
N GLY A 111 11.52 7.94 -21.36
CA GLY A 111 10.29 7.61 -20.66
C GLY A 111 9.24 8.72 -20.72
N THR A 112 9.66 9.98 -20.58
CA THR A 112 8.76 11.14 -20.68
C THR A 112 8.19 11.28 -22.09
N ALA A 113 9.01 11.08 -23.13
CA ALA A 113 8.56 11.09 -24.52
C ALA A 113 7.56 9.96 -24.80
N ALA A 114 7.83 8.74 -24.33
CA ALA A 114 6.92 7.59 -24.47
C ALA A 114 5.57 7.84 -23.78
N VAL A 115 5.60 8.41 -22.59
CA VAL A 115 4.40 8.77 -21.83
C VAL A 115 3.59 9.86 -22.55
N ALA A 116 4.24 10.91 -23.05
CA ALA A 116 3.57 12.00 -23.78
C ALA A 116 2.91 11.50 -25.07
N ALA A 117 3.48 10.47 -25.72
CA ALA A 117 2.87 9.83 -26.88
C ALA A 117 1.61 9.01 -26.52
N LEU A 118 1.58 8.37 -25.35
CA LEU A 118 0.44 7.58 -24.87
C LEU A 118 -0.66 8.44 -24.25
N VAL A 119 -0.28 9.54 -23.61
CA VAL A 119 -1.18 10.48 -22.94
C VAL A 119 -0.88 11.89 -23.47
N PRO A 120 -1.43 12.23 -24.65
CA PRO A 120 -1.25 13.55 -25.23
C PRO A 120 -1.69 14.63 -24.22
N ALA A 121 -0.82 15.62 -24.01
CA ALA A 121 -0.96 16.70 -23.02
C ALA A 121 -0.63 16.36 -21.54
N TRP A 122 -0.01 15.21 -21.24
CA TRP A 122 0.56 14.94 -19.91
C TRP A 122 2.10 15.15 -19.89
N PRO A 123 2.67 15.78 -18.84
CA PRO A 123 1.99 16.50 -17.78
C PRO A 123 1.41 17.82 -18.26
N ASP A 124 0.16 18.09 -17.86
CA ASP A 124 -0.43 19.42 -18.00
C ASP A 124 0.57 20.42 -17.39
N PRO A 125 1.03 21.45 -18.14
CA PRO A 125 1.97 22.44 -17.63
C PRO A 125 1.47 23.15 -16.36
N ALA A 126 0.14 23.26 -16.18
CA ALA A 126 -0.46 23.81 -14.98
C ALA A 126 -0.47 22.84 -13.79
N SER A 127 -0.19 21.55 -14.01
CA SER A 127 -0.16 20.54 -12.96
C SER A 127 1.12 20.66 -12.12
N PRO A 128 1.02 20.52 -10.78
CA PRO A 128 2.19 20.38 -9.90
C PRO A 128 3.14 19.24 -10.33
N ALA A 129 2.63 18.22 -11.02
CA ALA A 129 3.43 17.12 -11.54
C ALA A 129 4.48 17.59 -12.57
N ALA A 130 4.16 18.56 -13.43
CA ALA A 130 5.09 19.08 -14.42
C ALA A 130 6.30 19.75 -13.75
N SER A 131 6.04 20.55 -12.71
CA SER A 131 7.09 21.22 -11.93
C SER A 131 7.96 20.22 -11.15
N ALA A 132 7.35 19.16 -10.61
CA ALA A 132 8.07 18.09 -9.93
C ALA A 132 9.00 17.33 -10.89
N LEU A 133 8.50 16.99 -12.08
CA LEU A 133 9.27 16.29 -13.12
C LEU A 133 10.49 17.11 -13.56
N ALA A 134 10.28 18.40 -13.86
CA ALA A 134 11.36 19.32 -14.24
C ALA A 134 12.41 19.48 -13.13
N THR A 135 11.97 19.54 -11.87
CA THR A 135 12.89 19.61 -10.71
C THR A 135 13.72 18.35 -10.58
N GLN A 136 13.11 17.18 -10.74
CA GLN A 136 13.82 15.92 -10.64
C GLN A 136 14.81 15.72 -11.80
N GLY A 137 14.44 16.12 -13.02
CA GLY A 137 15.35 16.12 -14.17
C GLY A 137 16.62 16.95 -13.91
N ARG A 138 16.47 18.17 -13.36
CA ARG A 138 17.61 19.01 -12.98
C ARG A 138 18.49 18.39 -11.88
N ARG A 139 17.88 17.72 -10.89
CA ARG A 139 18.63 17.02 -9.83
C ARG A 139 19.44 15.86 -10.38
N LEU A 140 18.89 15.09 -11.31
CA LEU A 140 19.61 13.97 -11.92
C LEU A 140 20.76 14.45 -12.80
N ALA A 141 20.58 15.56 -13.51
CA ALA A 141 21.65 16.15 -14.34
C ALA A 141 22.83 16.71 -13.51
N THR A 142 22.62 17.04 -12.24
CA THR A 142 23.65 17.62 -11.35
C THR A 142 24.29 16.59 -10.41
N ALA A 143 23.79 15.36 -10.38
CA ALA A 143 24.30 14.26 -9.56
C ALA A 143 25.33 13.36 -10.29
N LEU A 144 25.77 13.78 -11.48
CA LEU A 144 26.82 13.18 -12.31
C LEU A 144 28.05 14.09 -12.31
#